data_AF-A0A402D3S9-F1
#
_entry.id   AF-A0A402D3S9-F1
#
_cell.length_a   1.000
_cell.length_b   1.000
_cell.length_c   1.000
_cell.angle_alpha   90.00
_cell.angle_beta   90.00
_cell.angle_gamma   90.00
#
_symmetry.space_group_name_H-M   'P 1'
#
loop_
_entity.id
_entity.type
_entity.pdbx_description
1 polymer ?
#
loop_
_entity_poly.entity_id
_entity_poly.type
_entity_poly.pdbx_seq_one_letter_code
_entity_poly.pdbx_strand_id
1 'polypeptide(L)'
;MTEDAGYRPAPTGSADHNFENASNPLLLPSPRIGRGAGGEGRTSANLWSASPAGSEGHPILMLVTEPHPHLEIIVSQAVMGGVDIVQWRDKDAGARPLPSMLRQAAWPALLIANAPAEIAARLGVDGRHLPEQSAVTVAEAREALCPSARVGRSAHSIAAAVAAQAEGADYVIAGTIFASRSHPEIAPAGLEFLREVCEAVSIPVIAIGGVLSERVADCLGAGAAGVAVLSPILLAADPCAAATEYRLALDQALERLRQEWKP
;
A
#
# COMPACT_ATOMS: atom_id res chain seq x y z
N MET A 1 52.87 27.11 -47.09
CA MET A 1 54.03 27.65 -46.35
C MET A 1 53.61 28.98 -45.73
N THR A 2 53.99 29.21 -44.47
CA THR A 2 53.48 30.22 -43.50
C THR A 2 52.16 29.75 -42.86
N GLU A 3 52.09 29.13 -41.68
CA GLU A 3 52.71 29.37 -40.34
C GLU A 3 52.44 30.76 -39.78
N ASP A 4 51.52 30.84 -38.81
CA ASP A 4 51.82 31.11 -37.39
C ASP A 4 50.76 32.03 -36.75
N ALA A 5 49.97 31.47 -35.84
CA ALA A 5 49.12 32.23 -34.92
C ALA A 5 49.16 31.52 -33.56
N GLY A 6 50.21 31.85 -32.80
CA GLY A 6 50.48 31.32 -31.47
C GLY A 6 49.31 31.50 -30.50
N TYR A 7 48.80 30.38 -30.02
CA TYR A 7 47.92 30.28 -28.86
C TYR A 7 48.77 30.34 -27.58
N ARG A 8 48.60 31.40 -26.77
CA ARG A 8 49.16 31.51 -25.42
C ARG A 8 48.15 31.00 -24.38
N PRO A 9 48.49 30.03 -23.52
CA PRO A 9 47.64 29.68 -22.38
C PRO A 9 47.82 30.69 -21.25
N ALA A 10 46.71 31.02 -20.57
CA ALA A 10 46.69 31.85 -19.37
C ALA A 10 47.24 31.06 -18.15
N PRO A 11 47.84 31.73 -17.16
CA PRO A 11 48.69 31.11 -16.15
C PRO A 11 47.92 30.29 -15.10
N THR A 12 48.54 29.18 -14.71
CA THR A 12 48.21 28.37 -13.53
C THR A 12 48.43 29.19 -12.26
N GLY A 13 47.34 29.68 -11.67
CA GLY A 13 47.33 30.26 -10.34
C GLY A 13 47.21 29.16 -9.29
N SER A 14 48.33 28.88 -8.62
CA SER A 14 48.37 28.19 -7.32
C SER A 14 47.74 29.09 -6.26
N ALA A 15 46.62 28.65 -5.69
CA ALA A 15 46.11 29.18 -4.44
C ALA A 15 45.93 28.00 -3.48
N ASP A 16 46.95 27.80 -2.65
CA ASP A 16 46.84 27.03 -1.42
C ASP A 16 45.80 27.70 -0.52
N HIS A 17 44.63 27.09 -0.43
CA HIS A 17 43.70 27.33 0.65
C HIS A 17 43.37 26.02 1.34
N ASN A 18 44.03 25.81 2.48
CA ASN A 18 43.53 25.01 3.58
C ASN A 18 42.05 25.38 3.83
N PHE A 19 41.16 24.43 3.58
CA PHE A 19 39.84 24.41 4.20
C PHE A 19 39.77 23.24 5.16
N GLU A 20 40.15 23.55 6.40
CA GLU A 20 39.63 22.88 7.57
C GLU A 20 38.10 22.86 7.53
N ASN A 21 37.55 21.69 7.83
CA ASN A 21 36.36 21.51 8.68
C ASN A 21 35.16 22.43 8.39
N ALA A 22 34.47 22.17 7.27
CA ALA A 22 33.07 22.58 7.11
C ALA A 22 32.18 21.36 7.37
N SER A 23 31.53 21.37 8.53
CA SER A 23 30.51 20.41 8.94
C SER A 23 29.39 20.33 7.89
N ASN A 24 29.19 19.14 7.31
CA ASN A 24 28.05 18.86 6.45
C ASN A 24 26.76 18.80 7.31
N PRO A 25 25.77 19.69 7.15
CA PRO A 25 24.60 19.72 8.03
C PRO A 25 23.46 18.79 7.59
N LEU A 26 23.70 17.80 6.71
CA LEU A 26 22.66 16.90 6.20
C LEU A 26 22.95 15.40 6.37
N LEU A 27 23.76 15.01 7.36
CA LEU A 27 23.65 13.66 7.91
C LEU A 27 22.50 13.62 8.92
N LEU A 28 21.31 13.23 8.47
CA LEU A 28 20.30 12.73 9.39
C LEU A 28 20.88 11.48 10.07
N PRO A 29 20.84 11.39 11.41
CA PRO A 29 21.40 10.23 12.10
C PRO A 29 20.64 8.98 11.70
N SER A 30 21.38 7.90 11.38
CA SER A 30 20.81 6.55 11.27
C SER A 30 19.94 6.29 12.51
N PRO A 31 18.71 5.76 12.36
CA PRO A 31 17.84 5.53 13.50
C PRO A 31 18.51 4.54 14.44
N ARG A 32 19.06 5.07 15.54
CA ARG A 32 19.50 4.27 16.68
C ARG A 32 18.25 3.60 17.23
N ILE A 33 18.31 2.28 17.36
CA ILE A 33 17.30 1.47 18.04
C ILE A 33 17.30 1.91 19.51
N GLY A 34 16.47 2.89 19.85
CA GLY A 34 16.23 3.38 21.20
C GLY A 34 14.90 2.82 21.69
N ARG A 35 14.96 1.87 22.63
CA ARG A 35 13.80 1.54 23.47
C ARG A 35 13.52 2.73 24.39
N GLY A 36 12.31 3.29 24.31
CA GLY A 36 11.76 4.08 25.41
C GLY A 36 10.68 5.10 25.04
N ALA A 37 9.46 4.78 25.49
CA ALA A 37 8.41 5.67 26.01
C ALA A 37 7.21 6.00 25.09
N GLY A 38 6.09 5.29 25.32
CA GLY A 38 4.78 5.94 25.45
C GLY A 38 3.78 5.90 24.30
N GLY A 39 4.00 5.11 23.25
CA GLY A 39 2.95 4.79 22.28
C GLY A 39 3.11 3.33 21.89
N GLU A 40 2.07 2.52 22.06
CA GLU A 40 2.08 1.15 21.53
C GLU A 40 2.23 1.24 20.01
N GLY A 41 3.45 1.04 19.54
CA GLY A 41 3.80 1.12 18.13
C GLY A 41 2.99 0.07 17.37
N ARG A 42 2.19 0.52 16.40
CA ARG A 42 1.47 -0.31 15.44
C ARG A 42 2.49 -1.20 14.72
N THR A 43 2.56 -2.47 15.09
CA THR A 43 3.45 -3.43 14.42
C THR A 43 2.70 -4.09 13.26
N SER A 44 3.44 -4.47 12.23
CA SER A 44 2.91 -5.24 11.07
C SER A 44 2.27 -6.60 11.43
N ALA A 45 2.39 -7.02 12.70
CA ALA A 45 1.80 -8.23 13.23
C ALA A 45 0.29 -8.10 13.52
N ASN A 46 -0.20 -6.93 13.92
CA ASN A 46 -1.59 -6.76 14.39
C ASN A 46 -2.58 -6.34 13.29
N LEU A 47 -2.10 -5.91 12.12
CA LEU A 47 -2.95 -5.43 11.02
C LEU A 47 -3.77 -6.54 10.35
N TRP A 48 -3.31 -7.80 10.40
CA TRP A 48 -3.82 -8.89 9.56
C TRP A 48 -4.67 -9.91 10.32
N SER A 49 -5.28 -9.53 11.45
CA SER A 49 -6.20 -10.42 12.14
C SER A 49 -7.47 -10.65 11.31
N ALA A 50 -7.88 -11.91 11.19
CA ALA A 50 -8.93 -12.37 10.27
C ALA A 50 -10.36 -11.86 10.57
N SER A 51 -10.63 -11.31 11.76
CA SER A 51 -12.00 -10.96 12.15
C SER A 51 -12.09 -9.62 12.88
N PRO A 52 -12.90 -8.65 12.38
CA PRO A 52 -13.19 -7.41 13.11
C PRO A 52 -14.08 -7.65 14.34
N ALA A 53 -14.88 -8.71 14.34
CA ALA A 53 -15.83 -9.00 15.42
C ALA A 53 -15.18 -9.75 16.61
N GLY A 54 -14.10 -10.50 16.40
CA GLY A 54 -13.54 -11.40 17.43
C GLY A 54 -12.08 -11.13 17.87
N SER A 55 -11.42 -10.09 17.36
CA SER A 55 -10.02 -9.82 17.70
C SER A 55 -9.76 -8.33 17.98
N GLU A 56 -8.65 -8.04 18.68
CA GLU A 56 -8.13 -6.68 18.90
C GLU A 56 -7.76 -5.94 17.58
N GLY A 57 -7.99 -6.55 16.42
CA GLY A 57 -7.73 -5.98 15.11
C GLY A 57 -8.48 -4.69 14.84
N HIS A 58 -7.80 -3.77 14.16
CA HIS A 58 -8.42 -2.58 13.58
C HIS A 58 -8.69 -2.83 12.08
N PRO A 59 -9.77 -2.26 11.50
CA PRO A 59 -10.08 -2.45 10.09
C PRO A 59 -9.03 -1.82 9.18
N ILE A 60 -8.57 -2.60 8.19
CA ILE A 60 -7.57 -2.14 7.23
C ILE A 60 -8.18 -1.10 6.28
N LEU A 61 -7.48 0.03 6.11
CA LEU A 61 -7.67 0.94 4.99
C LEU A 61 -6.49 0.79 4.02
N MET A 62 -6.76 0.26 2.83
CA MET A 62 -5.77 0.11 1.77
C MET A 62 -5.99 1.14 0.66
N LEU A 63 -4.98 1.96 0.38
CA LEU A 63 -4.93 2.77 -0.83
C LEU A 63 -4.32 1.94 -1.96
N VAL A 64 -5.06 1.71 -3.03
CA VAL A 64 -4.51 1.22 -4.29
C VAL A 64 -4.14 2.45 -5.14
N THR A 65 -2.98 2.43 -5.79
CA THR A 65 -2.53 3.56 -6.62
C THR A 65 -2.69 3.26 -8.10
N GLU A 66 -2.63 4.31 -8.91
CA GLU A 66 -2.32 4.25 -10.34
C GLU A 66 -1.27 5.31 -10.63
N PRO A 67 -0.59 5.27 -11.80
CA PRO A 67 0.37 6.31 -12.19
C PRO A 67 -0.26 7.70 -12.08
N HIS A 68 0.36 8.58 -11.29
CA HIS A 68 -0.15 9.92 -11.05
C HIS A 68 1.00 10.92 -10.85
N PRO A 69 0.89 12.16 -11.36
CA PRO A 69 1.83 13.23 -11.01
C PRO A 69 1.85 13.45 -9.49
N HIS A 70 3.02 13.58 -8.88
CA HIS A 70 3.11 13.80 -7.42
C HIS A 70 2.57 12.63 -6.57
N LEU A 71 2.64 11.40 -7.08
CA LEU A 71 2.18 10.20 -6.38
C LEU A 71 2.70 10.12 -4.94
N GLU A 72 3.96 10.46 -4.71
CA GLU A 72 4.59 10.40 -3.38
C GLU A 72 3.98 11.42 -2.41
N ILE A 73 3.58 12.59 -2.89
CA ILE A 73 2.87 13.59 -2.06
C ILE A 73 1.49 13.05 -1.67
N ILE A 74 0.75 12.53 -2.64
CA ILE A 74 -0.60 11.97 -2.41
C ILE A 74 -0.55 10.81 -1.43
N VAL A 75 0.40 9.90 -1.61
CA VAL A 75 0.61 8.75 -0.71
C VAL A 75 0.95 9.22 0.69
N SER A 76 1.86 10.19 0.85
CA SER A 76 2.20 10.74 2.16
C SER A 76 0.99 11.37 2.86
N GLN A 77 0.17 12.14 2.13
CA GLN A 77 -1.07 12.71 2.65
C GLN A 77 -2.09 11.65 3.06
N ALA A 78 -2.30 10.63 2.22
CA ALA A 78 -3.22 9.54 2.53
C ALA A 78 -2.79 8.72 3.76
N VAL A 79 -1.49 8.47 3.92
CA VAL A 79 -0.94 7.81 5.11
C VAL A 79 -1.14 8.66 6.37
N MET A 80 -0.95 9.98 6.30
CA MET A 80 -1.27 10.88 7.42
C MET A 80 -2.75 10.84 7.79
N GLY A 81 -3.65 10.66 6.82
CA GLY A 81 -5.08 10.47 7.05
C GLY A 81 -5.49 9.07 7.54
N GLY A 82 -4.53 8.15 7.72
CA GLY A 82 -4.79 6.85 8.34
C GLY A 82 -4.93 5.67 7.39
N VAL A 83 -4.37 5.76 6.17
CA VAL A 83 -4.13 4.58 5.33
C VAL A 83 -3.09 3.66 6.00
N ASP A 84 -3.40 2.37 6.10
CA ASP A 84 -2.51 1.36 6.70
C ASP A 84 -1.64 0.66 5.67
N ILE A 85 -2.14 0.56 4.44
CA ILE A 85 -1.46 -0.15 3.35
C ILE A 85 -1.58 0.65 2.06
N VAL A 86 -0.45 0.83 1.39
CA VAL A 86 -0.36 1.40 0.05
C VAL A 86 -0.03 0.26 -0.90
N GLN A 87 -0.98 -0.13 -1.74
CA GLN A 87 -0.73 -1.01 -2.88
C GLN A 87 -0.29 -0.17 -4.07
N TRP A 88 1.01 -0.16 -4.35
CA TRP A 88 1.54 0.43 -5.56
C TRP A 88 1.21 -0.45 -6.76
N ARG A 89 0.36 0.05 -7.64
CA ARG A 89 -0.06 -0.64 -8.87
C ARG A 89 0.28 0.23 -10.07
N ASP A 90 1.23 -0.25 -10.86
CA ASP A 90 1.60 0.34 -12.14
C ASP A 90 1.63 -0.78 -13.19
N LYS A 91 0.65 -0.75 -14.11
CA LYS A 91 0.50 -1.75 -15.17
C LYS A 91 1.63 -1.69 -16.21
N ASP A 92 2.31 -0.54 -16.33
CA ASP A 92 3.44 -0.34 -17.25
C ASP A 92 4.75 -0.21 -16.47
N ALA A 93 4.81 -0.79 -15.28
CA ALA A 93 6.03 -0.81 -14.46
C ALA A 93 7.21 -1.35 -15.29
N GLY A 94 8.31 -0.60 -15.32
CA GLY A 94 9.49 -0.90 -16.14
C GLY A 94 9.62 -0.04 -17.39
N ALA A 95 8.52 0.51 -17.92
CA ALA A 95 8.55 1.54 -18.97
C ALA A 95 8.72 2.96 -18.40
N ARG A 96 8.45 3.14 -17.10
CA ARG A 96 8.60 4.39 -16.35
C ARG A 96 9.70 4.31 -15.30
N PRO A 97 10.34 5.43 -14.94
CA PRO A 97 11.22 5.49 -13.77
C PRO A 97 10.47 5.06 -12.51
N LEU A 98 11.17 4.34 -11.63
CA LEU A 98 10.60 3.97 -10.34
C LEU A 98 10.41 5.22 -9.46
N PRO A 99 9.31 5.30 -8.69
CA PRO A 99 9.08 6.40 -7.76
C PRO A 99 10.01 6.24 -6.56
N SER A 100 11.17 6.90 -6.61
CA SER A 100 12.28 6.70 -5.67
C SER A 100 11.94 7.05 -4.23
N MET A 101 10.98 7.96 -4.01
CA MET A 101 10.57 8.42 -2.69
C MET A 101 9.31 7.69 -2.17
N LEU A 102 8.73 6.78 -2.95
CA LEU A 102 7.46 6.13 -2.60
C LEU A 102 7.54 5.35 -1.30
N ARG A 103 8.65 4.65 -1.05
CA ARG A 103 8.86 3.93 0.21
C ARG A 103 8.82 4.88 1.40
N GLN A 104 9.49 6.02 1.30
CA GLN A 104 9.51 7.02 2.38
C GLN A 104 8.15 7.66 2.56
N ALA A 105 7.46 8.00 1.46
CA ALA A 105 6.12 8.57 1.49
C ALA A 105 5.09 7.60 2.11
N ALA A 106 5.23 6.30 1.86
CA ALA A 106 4.33 5.29 2.38
C ALA A 106 4.57 4.98 3.86
N TRP A 107 5.70 5.38 4.47
CA TRP A 107 5.96 5.06 5.88
C TRP A 107 5.05 5.89 6.82
N PRO A 108 4.44 5.29 7.88
CA PRO A 108 4.64 3.93 8.40
C PRO A 108 3.70 2.85 7.84
N ALA A 109 2.87 3.16 6.85
CA ALA A 109 2.02 2.17 6.18
C ALA A 109 2.84 1.09 5.47
N LEU A 110 2.24 -0.09 5.30
CA LEU A 110 2.85 -1.14 4.50
C LEU A 110 2.83 -0.75 3.03
N LEU A 111 3.93 -0.97 2.31
CA LEU A 111 4.00 -0.80 0.87
C LEU A 111 3.94 -2.18 0.21
N ILE A 112 2.92 -2.42 -0.60
CA ILE A 112 2.71 -3.67 -1.32
C ILE A 112 2.81 -3.40 -2.83
N ALA A 113 3.63 -4.15 -3.56
CA ALA A 113 3.73 -4.01 -5.01
C ALA A 113 2.77 -4.95 -5.75
N ASN A 114 1.91 -4.39 -6.60
CA ASN A 114 1.23 -5.11 -7.66
C ASN A 114 2.04 -4.92 -8.96
N ALA A 115 3.21 -5.56 -9.01
CA ALA A 115 4.20 -5.45 -10.07
C ALA A 115 5.09 -6.71 -10.13
N PRO A 116 5.88 -6.92 -11.21
CA PRO A 116 6.89 -7.97 -11.29
C PRO A 116 7.87 -7.97 -10.11
N ALA A 117 8.41 -9.14 -9.75
CA ALA A 117 9.24 -9.33 -8.55
C ALA A 117 10.49 -8.45 -8.54
N GLU A 118 11.19 -8.35 -9.67
CA GLU A 118 12.40 -7.53 -9.82
C GLU A 118 12.12 -6.05 -9.54
N ILE A 119 10.99 -5.54 -10.02
CA ILE A 119 10.56 -4.16 -9.81
C ILE A 119 10.20 -3.95 -8.33
N ALA A 120 9.46 -4.88 -7.74
CA ALA A 120 9.09 -4.83 -6.33
C ALA A 120 10.34 -4.80 -5.41
N ALA A 121 11.34 -5.62 -5.69
CA ALA A 121 12.59 -5.69 -4.92
C ALA A 121 13.34 -4.35 -4.92
N ARG A 122 13.36 -3.64 -6.06
CA ARG A 122 14.03 -2.33 -6.20
C ARG A 122 13.33 -1.21 -5.40
N LEU A 123 12.06 -1.37 -5.05
CA LEU A 123 11.29 -0.39 -4.28
C LEU A 123 11.33 -0.61 -2.76
N GLY A 124 11.90 -1.73 -2.29
CA GLY A 124 11.94 -2.04 -0.86
C GLY A 124 10.55 -2.23 -0.25
N VAL A 125 9.68 -2.97 -0.94
CA VAL A 125 8.30 -3.23 -0.51
C VAL A 125 8.21 -4.26 0.62
N ASP A 126 7.13 -4.20 1.40
CA ASP A 126 6.82 -5.15 2.47
C ASP A 126 6.09 -6.40 1.96
N GLY A 127 5.76 -6.44 0.68
CA GLY A 127 4.98 -7.52 0.10
C GLY A 127 4.59 -7.31 -1.35
N ARG A 128 3.89 -8.30 -1.89
CA ARG A 128 3.35 -8.26 -3.26
C ARG A 128 1.87 -8.60 -3.27
N HIS A 129 1.18 -8.06 -4.26
CA HIS A 129 -0.19 -8.42 -4.58
C HIS A 129 -0.23 -9.03 -5.97
N LEU A 130 -0.89 -10.17 -6.11
CA LEU A 130 -1.01 -10.91 -7.36
C LEU A 130 -2.43 -10.72 -7.94
N PRO A 131 -2.56 -10.39 -9.23
CA PRO A 131 -3.84 -10.53 -9.93
C PRO A 131 -4.33 -11.99 -9.88
N GLU A 132 -5.64 -12.21 -9.94
CA GLU A 132 -6.24 -13.56 -9.90
C GLU A 132 -5.65 -14.49 -10.97
N GLN A 133 -5.48 -13.98 -12.19
CA GLN A 133 -4.99 -14.73 -13.35
C GLN A 133 -3.46 -14.81 -13.44
N SER A 134 -2.74 -14.41 -12.40
CA SER A 134 -1.28 -14.48 -12.37
C SER A 134 -0.82 -15.94 -12.45
N ALA A 135 0.07 -16.25 -13.38
CA ALA A 135 0.75 -17.56 -13.43
C ALA A 135 1.71 -17.78 -12.24
N VAL A 136 2.16 -16.69 -11.61
CA VAL A 136 3.01 -16.75 -10.40
C VAL A 136 2.15 -17.16 -9.21
N THR A 137 2.57 -18.24 -8.54
CA THR A 137 1.96 -18.75 -7.30
C THR A 137 2.28 -17.84 -6.11
N VAL A 138 1.48 -17.96 -5.04
CA VAL A 138 1.78 -17.23 -3.79
C VAL A 138 3.14 -17.63 -3.21
N ALA A 139 3.49 -18.92 -3.27
CA ALA A 139 4.77 -19.44 -2.79
C ALA A 139 5.96 -18.83 -3.55
N GLU A 140 5.93 -18.84 -4.89
CA GLU A 140 6.99 -18.22 -5.72
C GLU A 140 7.12 -16.73 -5.46
N ALA A 141 5.98 -16.02 -5.32
CA ALA A 141 6.01 -14.59 -5.01
C ALA A 141 6.62 -14.29 -3.64
N ARG A 142 6.45 -15.19 -2.66
CA ARG A 142 7.05 -15.09 -1.32
C ARG A 142 8.55 -15.39 -1.35
N GLU A 143 8.97 -16.43 -2.06
CA GLU A 143 10.39 -16.81 -2.21
C GLU A 143 11.23 -15.71 -2.86
N ALA A 144 10.63 -14.95 -3.78
CA ALA A 144 11.29 -13.82 -4.42
C ALA A 144 11.48 -12.58 -3.50
N LEU A 145 10.96 -12.63 -2.28
CA LEU A 145 11.01 -11.54 -1.29
C LEU A 145 11.62 -12.03 0.04
N CYS A 146 11.60 -11.17 1.07
CA CYS A 146 12.02 -11.57 2.40
C CYS A 146 10.98 -12.53 3.04
N PRO A 147 11.38 -13.40 3.98
CA PRO A 147 10.45 -14.34 4.64
C PRO A 147 9.27 -13.69 5.35
N SER A 148 9.40 -12.43 5.78
CA SER A 148 8.34 -11.64 6.41
C SER A 148 7.41 -10.93 5.43
N ALA A 149 7.64 -11.07 4.11
CA ALA A 149 6.86 -10.38 3.10
C ALA A 149 5.41 -10.90 3.08
N ARG A 150 4.46 -9.97 2.89
CA ARG A 150 3.05 -10.31 2.73
C ARG A 150 2.71 -10.54 1.27
N VAL A 151 1.99 -11.62 0.98
CA VAL A 151 1.53 -11.92 -0.38
C VAL A 151 0.02 -12.06 -0.37
N GLY A 152 -0.66 -11.16 -1.07
CA GLY A 152 -2.10 -11.25 -1.28
C GLY A 152 -2.45 -11.55 -2.71
N ARG A 153 -3.71 -11.96 -2.93
CA ARG A 153 -4.24 -12.23 -4.27
C ARG A 153 -5.63 -11.65 -4.47
N SER A 154 -5.93 -11.20 -5.68
CA SER A 154 -7.29 -10.81 -6.06
C SER A 154 -8.19 -12.05 -6.21
N ALA A 155 -9.44 -11.95 -5.78
CA ALA A 155 -10.45 -13.00 -5.94
C ALA A 155 -11.78 -12.41 -6.42
N HIS A 156 -12.29 -12.97 -7.52
CA HIS A 156 -13.57 -12.62 -8.16
C HIS A 156 -14.61 -13.74 -8.03
N SER A 157 -14.28 -14.81 -7.29
CA SER A 157 -15.17 -15.92 -6.95
C SER A 157 -14.80 -16.53 -5.60
N ILE A 158 -15.74 -17.23 -4.96
CA ILE A 158 -15.49 -17.98 -3.72
C ILE A 158 -14.39 -19.02 -3.93
N ALA A 159 -14.45 -19.76 -5.05
CA ALA A 159 -13.47 -20.77 -5.41
C ALA A 159 -12.05 -20.17 -5.56
N ALA A 160 -11.93 -18.99 -6.16
CA ALA A 160 -10.65 -18.29 -6.26
C ALA A 160 -10.10 -17.85 -4.88
N ALA A 161 -10.96 -17.39 -3.97
CA ALA A 161 -10.56 -17.03 -2.62
C ALA A 161 -10.06 -18.25 -1.83
N VAL A 162 -10.78 -19.37 -1.90
CA VAL A 162 -10.38 -20.65 -1.27
C VAL A 162 -9.07 -21.16 -1.86
N ALA A 163 -8.90 -21.09 -3.18
CA ALA A 163 -7.65 -21.48 -3.85
C ALA A 163 -6.47 -20.60 -3.41
N ALA A 164 -6.65 -19.28 -3.35
CA ALA A 164 -5.63 -18.35 -2.87
C ALA A 164 -5.20 -18.65 -1.43
N GLN A 165 -6.16 -18.96 -0.54
CA GLN A 165 -5.86 -19.40 0.83
C GLN A 165 -5.08 -20.71 0.84
N ALA A 166 -5.50 -21.70 0.05
CA ALA A 166 -4.82 -23.00 -0.03
C ALA A 166 -3.37 -22.87 -0.54
N GLU A 167 -3.10 -21.89 -1.40
CA GLU A 167 -1.74 -21.52 -1.82
C GLU A 167 -0.92 -20.76 -0.76
N GLY A 168 -1.53 -20.38 0.37
CA GLY A 168 -0.88 -19.70 1.47
C GLY A 168 -0.88 -18.17 1.36
N ALA A 169 -1.88 -17.57 0.71
CA ALA A 169 -2.06 -16.11 0.69
C ALA A 169 -2.24 -15.57 2.11
N ASP A 170 -1.62 -14.42 2.41
CA ASP A 170 -1.79 -13.72 3.68
C ASP A 170 -3.15 -12.99 3.78
N TYR A 171 -3.71 -12.61 2.63
CA TYR A 171 -5.00 -11.95 2.51
C TYR A 171 -5.52 -12.08 1.08
N VAL A 172 -6.82 -11.83 0.89
CA VAL A 172 -7.42 -11.69 -0.43
C VAL A 172 -8.07 -10.32 -0.60
N ILE A 173 -8.06 -9.80 -1.82
CA ILE A 173 -8.87 -8.64 -2.21
C ILE A 173 -10.07 -9.17 -2.98
N ALA A 174 -11.28 -8.97 -2.46
CA ALA A 174 -12.53 -9.42 -3.06
C ALA A 174 -13.29 -8.24 -3.69
N GLY A 175 -13.63 -8.36 -4.98
CA GLY A 175 -14.33 -7.31 -5.70
C GLY A 175 -14.73 -7.74 -7.12
N THR A 176 -15.46 -6.93 -7.88
CA THR A 176 -15.95 -5.58 -7.56
C THR A 176 -17.23 -5.63 -6.72
N ILE A 177 -17.26 -5.04 -5.52
CA ILE A 177 -18.41 -5.13 -4.61
C ILE A 177 -19.55 -4.22 -5.04
N PHE A 178 -19.24 -2.99 -5.43
CA PHE A 178 -20.20 -1.98 -5.86
C PHE A 178 -19.86 -1.44 -7.24
N ALA A 179 -20.85 -0.91 -7.96
CA ALA A 179 -20.62 -0.26 -9.25
C ALA A 179 -19.57 0.85 -9.11
N SER A 180 -18.60 0.87 -10.02
CA SER A 180 -17.48 1.82 -9.98
C SER A 180 -17.44 2.65 -11.26
N ARG A 181 -16.99 3.90 -11.14
CA ARG A 181 -16.74 4.76 -12.32
C ARG A 181 -15.51 4.32 -13.12
N SER A 182 -14.57 3.62 -12.49
CA SER A 182 -13.33 3.19 -13.13
C SER A 182 -13.53 1.99 -14.07
N HIS A 183 -14.55 1.16 -13.80
CA HIS A 183 -14.91 0.00 -14.62
C HIS A 183 -16.44 -0.13 -14.67
N PRO A 184 -17.15 0.77 -15.37
CA PRO A 184 -18.62 0.80 -15.42
C PRO A 184 -19.23 -0.43 -16.11
N GLU A 185 -18.44 -1.16 -16.90
CA GLU A 185 -18.83 -2.37 -17.61
C GLU A 185 -18.89 -3.62 -16.72
N ILE A 186 -18.26 -3.58 -15.54
CA ILE A 186 -18.21 -4.71 -14.62
C ILE A 186 -19.43 -4.69 -13.71
N ALA A 187 -20.29 -5.70 -13.83
CA ALA A 187 -21.41 -5.88 -12.92
C ALA A 187 -20.90 -6.11 -11.48
N PRO A 188 -21.41 -5.38 -10.49
CA PRO A 188 -20.99 -5.59 -9.10
C PRO A 188 -21.45 -6.95 -8.59
N ALA A 189 -20.55 -7.65 -7.91
CA ALA A 189 -20.83 -8.93 -7.28
C ALA A 189 -21.68 -8.78 -6.00
N GLY A 190 -21.66 -7.59 -5.37
CA GLY A 190 -22.51 -7.25 -4.24
C GLY A 190 -21.99 -7.73 -2.88
N LEU A 191 -22.73 -7.36 -1.84
CA LEU A 191 -22.39 -7.68 -0.45
C LEU A 191 -22.59 -9.16 -0.09
N GLU A 192 -23.51 -9.85 -0.77
CA GLU A 192 -23.71 -11.28 -0.53
C GLU A 192 -22.49 -12.09 -0.96
N PHE A 193 -21.95 -11.80 -2.15
CA PHE A 193 -20.68 -12.37 -2.59
C PHE A 193 -19.55 -12.11 -1.58
N LEU A 194 -19.45 -10.87 -1.06
CA LEU A 194 -18.44 -10.53 -0.06
C LEU A 194 -18.60 -11.40 1.20
N ARG A 195 -19.84 -11.58 1.67
CA ARG A 195 -20.15 -12.42 2.83
C ARG A 195 -19.76 -13.87 2.59
N GLU A 196 -20.17 -14.45 1.47
CA GLU A 196 -19.84 -15.84 1.10
C GLU A 196 -18.32 -16.05 1.01
N VAL A 197 -17.56 -15.08 0.49
CA VAL A 197 -16.10 -15.13 0.47
C VAL A 197 -15.53 -15.10 1.89
N CYS A 198 -15.99 -14.17 2.74
CA CYS A 198 -15.51 -14.05 4.13
C CYS A 198 -15.81 -15.31 4.96
N GLU A 199 -16.93 -15.99 4.71
CA GLU A 199 -17.27 -17.25 5.38
C GLU A 199 -16.45 -18.45 4.87
N ALA A 200 -16.02 -18.41 3.61
CA ALA A 200 -15.28 -19.51 2.97
C ALA A 200 -13.77 -19.52 3.31
N VAL A 201 -13.21 -18.43 3.82
CA VAL A 201 -11.78 -18.31 4.13
C VAL A 201 -11.55 -17.84 5.57
N SER A 202 -10.43 -18.24 6.16
CA SER A 202 -9.97 -17.81 7.49
C SER A 202 -8.89 -16.72 7.43
N ILE A 203 -8.43 -16.33 6.25
CA ILE A 203 -7.52 -15.19 6.04
C ILE A 203 -8.30 -13.88 5.84
N PRO A 204 -7.71 -12.71 6.16
CA PRO A 204 -8.35 -11.42 5.94
C PRO A 204 -8.85 -11.21 4.51
N VAL A 205 -10.10 -10.76 4.38
CA VAL A 205 -10.72 -10.34 3.13
C VAL A 205 -10.83 -8.82 3.09
N ILE A 206 -10.26 -8.20 2.06
CA ILE A 206 -10.33 -6.75 1.83
C ILE A 206 -11.31 -6.48 0.69
N ALA A 207 -12.38 -5.75 0.97
CA ALA A 207 -13.39 -5.41 -0.03
C ALA A 207 -12.86 -4.32 -0.99
N ILE A 208 -13.05 -4.49 -2.30
CA ILE A 208 -12.69 -3.47 -3.31
C ILE A 208 -13.80 -3.28 -4.35
N GLY A 209 -13.79 -2.08 -4.95
CA GLY A 209 -14.60 -1.75 -6.11
C GLY A 209 -15.87 -1.01 -5.72
N GLY A 210 -15.91 0.29 -6.07
CA GLY A 210 -17.02 1.19 -5.78
C GLY A 210 -17.27 1.46 -4.29
N VAL A 211 -16.31 1.14 -3.41
CA VAL A 211 -16.42 1.36 -1.96
C VAL A 211 -16.22 2.85 -1.64
N LEU A 212 -17.31 3.52 -1.26
CA LEU A 212 -17.30 4.87 -0.71
C LEU A 212 -17.26 4.83 0.82
N SER A 213 -16.93 5.95 1.47
CA SER A 213 -16.83 6.06 2.93
C SER A 213 -18.12 5.65 3.62
N GLU A 214 -19.28 5.95 3.02
CA GLU A 214 -20.60 5.62 3.58
C GLU A 214 -20.94 4.12 3.50
N ARG A 215 -20.24 3.36 2.65
CA ARG A 215 -20.47 1.93 2.41
C ARG A 215 -19.50 1.02 3.16
N VAL A 216 -18.53 1.58 3.87
CA VAL A 216 -17.55 0.76 4.60
C VAL A 216 -18.23 -0.11 5.65
N ALA A 217 -19.24 0.43 6.35
CA ALA A 217 -19.99 -0.30 7.37
C ALA A 217 -20.65 -1.56 6.81
N ASP A 218 -21.20 -1.49 5.60
CA ASP A 218 -21.78 -2.64 4.92
C ASP A 218 -20.73 -3.71 4.61
N CYS A 219 -19.53 -3.31 4.20
CA CYS A 219 -18.42 -4.23 3.95
C CYS A 219 -17.95 -4.93 5.23
N LEU A 220 -17.76 -4.19 6.34
CA LEU A 220 -17.40 -4.83 7.62
C LEU A 220 -18.53 -5.73 8.13
N GLY A 221 -19.79 -5.32 7.99
CA GLY A 221 -20.96 -6.13 8.36
C GLY A 221 -21.12 -7.40 7.52
N ALA A 222 -20.52 -7.46 6.32
CA ALA A 222 -20.37 -8.67 5.53
C ALA A 222 -19.18 -9.55 5.95
N GLY A 223 -18.38 -9.13 6.93
CA GLY A 223 -17.23 -9.88 7.45
C GLY A 223 -15.87 -9.44 6.92
N ALA A 224 -15.80 -8.40 6.08
CA ALA A 224 -14.53 -7.92 5.55
C ALA A 224 -13.63 -7.37 6.68
N ALA A 225 -12.34 -7.70 6.63
CA ALA A 225 -11.33 -7.19 7.55
C ALA A 225 -10.93 -5.73 7.25
N GLY A 226 -11.37 -5.18 6.12
CA GLY A 226 -11.08 -3.83 5.70
C GLY A 226 -11.53 -3.53 4.28
N VAL A 227 -11.15 -2.36 3.77
CA VAL A 227 -11.51 -1.89 2.44
C VAL A 227 -10.29 -1.40 1.68
N ALA A 228 -10.31 -1.60 0.36
CA ALA A 228 -9.36 -1.04 -0.58
C ALA A 228 -10.05 0.01 -1.45
N VAL A 229 -9.40 1.16 -1.60
CA VAL A 229 -9.93 2.32 -2.30
C VAL A 229 -8.89 2.88 -3.26
N LEU A 230 -9.36 3.46 -4.36
CA LEU A 230 -8.52 3.97 -5.44
C LEU A 230 -8.80 5.47 -5.65
N SER A 231 -9.66 5.78 -6.62
CA SER A 231 -10.00 7.14 -7.04
C SER A 231 -10.47 8.07 -5.91
N PRO A 232 -11.29 7.62 -4.92
CA PRO A 232 -11.79 8.52 -3.88
C PRO A 232 -10.70 9.21 -3.05
N ILE A 233 -9.53 8.57 -2.88
CA ILE A 233 -8.38 9.16 -2.18
C ILE A 233 -7.35 9.69 -3.20
N LEU A 234 -7.01 8.88 -4.20
CA LEU A 234 -5.96 9.19 -5.16
C LEU A 234 -6.23 10.49 -5.95
N LEU A 235 -7.50 10.75 -6.28
CA LEU A 235 -7.92 11.90 -7.08
C LEU A 235 -8.60 12.99 -6.24
N ALA A 236 -8.54 12.89 -4.91
CA ALA A 236 -9.10 13.90 -4.03
C ALA A 236 -8.30 15.21 -4.11
N ALA A 237 -9.00 16.34 -3.97
CA ALA A 237 -8.33 17.63 -3.81
C ALA A 237 -7.47 17.67 -2.53
N ASP A 238 -7.89 16.94 -1.49
CA ASP A 238 -7.16 16.72 -0.25
C ASP A 238 -7.16 15.21 0.08
N PRO A 239 -6.09 14.49 -0.29
CA PRO A 239 -5.99 13.05 0.00
C PRO A 239 -5.95 12.72 1.50
N CYS A 240 -5.46 13.63 2.35
CA CYS A 240 -5.41 13.42 3.79
C CYS A 240 -6.82 13.48 4.39
N ALA A 241 -7.59 14.51 4.02
CA ALA A 241 -8.99 14.63 4.45
C ALA A 241 -9.83 13.45 3.95
N ALA A 242 -9.67 13.04 2.68
CA ALA A 242 -10.37 11.89 2.13
C ALA A 242 -10.03 10.59 2.89
N ALA A 243 -8.75 10.32 3.13
CA ALA A 243 -8.33 9.14 3.92
C ALA A 243 -8.87 9.18 5.36
N THR A 244 -8.89 10.36 5.98
CA THR A 244 -9.43 10.56 7.34
C THR A 244 -10.91 10.22 7.42
N GLU A 245 -11.68 10.56 6.38
CA GLU A 245 -13.10 10.22 6.29
C GLU A 245 -13.33 8.70 6.29
N TYR A 246 -12.57 7.97 5.47
CA TYR A 246 -12.62 6.50 5.45
C TYR A 246 -12.19 5.90 6.78
N ARG A 247 -11.13 6.41 7.40
CA ARG A 247 -10.65 5.95 8.70
C ARG A 247 -11.73 6.11 9.77
N LEU A 248 -12.34 7.30 9.84
CA LEU A 248 -13.41 7.56 10.81
C LEU A 248 -14.61 6.61 10.60
N ALA A 249 -15.00 6.40 9.35
CA ALA A 249 -16.11 5.51 9.01
C ALA A 249 -15.83 4.03 9.37
N LEU A 250 -14.59 3.57 9.16
CA LEU A 250 -14.11 2.24 9.57
C LEU A 250 -14.16 2.07 11.10
N ASP A 251 -13.64 3.05 11.84
CA ASP A 251 -13.58 2.99 13.30
C ASP A 251 -14.99 3.01 13.92
N GLN A 252 -15.90 3.83 13.37
CA GLN A 252 -17.31 3.87 13.77
C GLN A 252 -18.05 2.57 13.42
N ALA A 253 -17.76 1.95 12.28
CA ALA A 253 -18.35 0.67 11.91
C ALA A 253 -17.90 -0.45 12.87
N LEU A 254 -16.61 -0.50 13.20
CA LEU A 254 -16.07 -1.47 14.15
C LEU A 254 -16.70 -1.33 15.54
N GLU A 255 -16.81 -0.10 16.05
CA GLU A 255 -17.40 0.15 17.36
C GLU A 255 -18.87 -0.32 17.42
N ARG A 256 -19.64 -0.07 16.35
CA ARG A 256 -21.03 -0.56 16.24
C ARG A 256 -21.10 -2.09 16.27
N LEU A 257 -20.27 -2.77 15.47
CA LEU A 257 -20.22 -4.23 15.45
C LEU A 257 -19.86 -4.82 16.82
N ARG A 258 -18.93 -4.19 17.55
CA ARG A 258 -18.55 -4.61 18.91
C ARG A 258 -19.68 -4.42 19.92
N GLN A 259 -20.51 -3.40 19.75
CA GLN A 259 -21.68 -3.17 20.61
C GLN A 259 -22.80 -4.18 20.34
N GLU A 260 -23.03 -4.52 19.07
CA GLU A 260 -24.00 -5.54 18.65
C GLU A 260 -23.60 -6.96 19.08
N TRP A 261 -22.28 -7.23 19.18
CA TRP A 261 -21.74 -8.54 19.56
C TRP A 261 -21.56 -8.74 21.07
N LYS A 262 -21.96 -7.80 21.92
CA LYS A 262 -21.95 -8.02 23.39
C LYS A 262 -22.97 -9.11 23.75
N PRO A 263 -22.53 -10.25 24.31
CA PRO A 263 -23.41 -11.37 24.66
C PRO A 263 -24.39 -11.03 25.80
#